data_AF-C7RAG2-F1
#
_entry.id   AF-C7RAG2-F1
#
_cell.length_a   1.000
_cell.length_b   1.000
_cell.length_c   1.000
_cell.angle_alpha   90.00
_cell.angle_beta   90.00
_cell.angle_gamma   90.00
#
_symmetry.space_group_name_H-M   'P 1'
#
loop_
_entity.id
_entity.type
_entity.pdbx_description
1 polymer ?
#
loop_
_entity_poly.entity_id
_entity_poly.type
_entity_poly.pdbx_seq_one_letter_code
_entity_poly.pdbx_strand_id
1 'polypeptide(L)'
;MINDATYQDPIVVGLDVLRENVLPVDSSELNKELLEELKISDYEVVILGTGKNQQFPSWDLLEQAQMMGTPLEVMATDAACRTFTILASDGRKVLALLYP
;
A
#
# COMPACT_ATOMS: atom_id res chain seq x y z
N MET A 1 5.52 -13.56 4.69
CA MET A 1 6.04 -14.29 3.53
C MET A 1 5.13 -14.01 2.36
N ILE A 2 5.66 -13.43 1.29
CA ILE A 2 4.95 -13.28 0.02
C ILE A 2 5.73 -14.16 -0.96
N ASN A 3 5.09 -15.15 -1.59
CA ASN A 3 5.75 -16.10 -2.49
C ASN A 3 7.02 -16.75 -1.91
N ASP A 4 6.93 -17.22 -0.66
CA ASP A 4 8.05 -17.82 0.11
C ASP A 4 9.26 -16.93 0.40
N ALA A 5 9.21 -15.65 0.01
CA ALA A 5 10.21 -14.65 0.37
C ALA A 5 9.80 -13.84 1.61
N THR A 6 10.80 -13.49 2.43
CA THR A 6 10.66 -12.54 3.53
C THR A 6 11.28 -11.22 3.10
N TYR A 7 10.47 -10.15 3.14
CA TYR A 7 10.90 -8.81 2.81
C TYR A 7 11.19 -8.05 4.09
N GLN A 8 12.36 -7.42 4.15
CA GLN A 8 12.79 -6.57 5.27
C GLN A 8 12.68 -5.08 4.95
N ASP A 9 12.45 -4.74 3.68
CA ASP A 9 12.27 -3.39 3.20
C ASP A 9 10.80 -3.20 2.75
N PRO A 10 10.30 -1.95 2.73
CA PRO A 10 8.97 -1.66 2.23
C PRO A 10 8.81 -2.04 0.76
N ILE A 11 7.66 -2.63 0.43
CA ILE A 11 7.35 -3.12 -0.92
C ILE A 11 5.97 -2.68 -1.38
N VAL A 12 5.81 -2.63 -2.70
CA VAL A 12 4.51 -2.46 -3.36
C VAL A 12 4.10 -3.77 -3.99
N VAL A 13 2.88 -4.23 -3.68
CA VAL A 13 2.34 -5.51 -4.12
C VAL A 13 0.96 -5.30 -4.75
N GLY A 14 0.76 -5.85 -5.94
CA GLY A 14 -0.52 -5.96 -6.64
C GLY A 14 -0.68 -7.38 -7.20
N LEU A 15 -1.77 -7.64 -7.92
CA LEU A 15 -1.99 -8.96 -8.55
C LEU A 15 -0.86 -9.35 -9.52
N ASP A 16 -0.41 -8.40 -10.34
CA ASP A 16 0.64 -8.59 -11.36
C ASP A 16 1.85 -7.66 -11.13
N VAL A 17 1.98 -7.10 -9.92
CA VAL A 17 2.98 -6.09 -9.59
C VAL A 17 3.70 -6.48 -8.30
N LEU A 18 5.02 -6.50 -8.35
CA LEU A 18 5.89 -6.47 -7.17
C LEU A 18 6.99 -5.44 -7.45
N ARG A 19 7.09 -4.42 -6.61
CA ARG A 19 8.16 -3.43 -6.68
C ARG A 19 8.85 -3.29 -5.33
N GLU A 20 10.17 -3.45 -5.35
CA GLU A 20 11.06 -3.28 -4.20
C GLU A 20 11.82 -1.95 -4.35
N ASN A 21 12.22 -1.33 -3.25
CA ASN A 21 13.04 -0.10 -3.24
C ASN A 21 12.39 1.11 -3.96
N VAL A 22 11.07 1.17 -4.02
CA VAL A 22 10.31 2.31 -4.59
C VAL A 22 9.64 3.16 -3.52
N LEU A 23 9.44 2.61 -2.33
CA LEU A 23 8.86 3.33 -1.19
C LEU A 23 9.99 3.91 -0.34
N PRO A 24 9.74 5.03 0.37
CA PRO A 24 10.63 5.47 1.43
C PRO A 24 10.70 4.42 2.54
N VAL A 25 11.72 4.52 3.39
CA VAL A 25 11.91 3.60 4.53
C VAL A 25 10.81 3.80 5.57
N ASP A 26 10.37 5.04 5.78
CA ASP A 26 9.31 5.39 6.73
C ASP A 26 8.01 5.76 5.99
N SER A 27 6.90 5.14 6.40
CA SER A 27 5.57 5.41 5.83
C SER A 27 5.09 6.85 5.99
N SER A 28 5.63 7.60 6.95
CA SER A 28 5.34 9.01 7.15
C SER A 28 5.97 9.91 6.08
N GLU A 29 6.96 9.42 5.34
CA GLU A 29 7.62 10.14 4.23
C GLU A 29 6.92 9.96 2.88
N LEU A 30 5.83 9.18 2.84
CA LEU A 30 5.00 9.07 1.64
C LEU A 30 4.46 10.45 1.25
N ASN A 31 4.53 10.76 -0.04
CA ASN A 31 4.09 12.01 -0.62
C ASN A 31 3.21 11.78 -1.84
N LYS A 32 2.63 12.87 -2.35
CA LYS A 32 1.71 12.84 -3.48
C LYS A 32 2.40 12.35 -4.76
N GLU A 33 3.62 12.81 -5.01
CA GLU A 33 4.39 12.48 -6.21
C GLU A 33 4.56 10.96 -6.34
N LEU A 34 4.87 10.29 -5.24
CA LEU A 34 4.99 8.84 -5.22
C LEU A 34 3.63 8.15 -5.47
N LEU A 35 2.52 8.65 -4.93
CA LEU A 35 1.19 8.10 -5.22
C LEU A 35 0.84 8.24 -6.72
N GLU A 36 1.22 9.36 -7.34
CA GLU A 36 1.06 9.58 -8.78
C GLU A 36 1.95 8.63 -9.61
N GLU A 37 3.21 8.43 -9.21
CA GLU A 37 4.14 7.48 -9.86
C GLU A 37 3.67 6.03 -9.76
N LEU A 38 3.06 5.66 -8.63
CA LEU A 38 2.43 4.36 -8.43
C LEU A 38 1.10 4.21 -9.18
N LYS A 39 0.58 5.30 -9.75
CA LYS A 39 -0.70 5.35 -10.48
C LYS A 39 -1.84 4.76 -9.65
N ILE A 40 -1.95 5.21 -8.39
CA ILE A 40 -2.92 4.63 -7.45
C ILE A 40 -4.37 4.69 -7.94
N SER A 41 -4.70 5.65 -8.82
CA SER A 41 -6.00 5.79 -9.45
C SER A 41 -6.38 4.66 -10.41
N ASP A 42 -5.42 3.82 -10.85
CA ASP A 42 -5.68 2.66 -11.69
C ASP A 42 -6.23 1.46 -10.89
N TYR A 43 -6.24 1.57 -9.55
CA TYR A 43 -6.65 0.54 -8.61
C TYR A 43 -7.97 0.89 -7.94
N GLU A 44 -8.76 -0.13 -7.64
CA GLU A 44 -10.05 -0.02 -6.94
C GLU A 44 -9.88 0.18 -5.44
N VAL A 45 -8.81 -0.39 -4.87
CA VAL A 45 -8.49 -0.30 -3.44
C VAL A 45 -6.98 -0.18 -3.28
N VAL A 46 -6.55 0.76 -2.44
CA VAL A 46 -5.14 0.93 -2.08
C VAL A 46 -5.00 0.79 -0.58
N ILE A 47 -4.25 -0.22 -0.16
CA ILE A 47 -4.00 -0.54 1.24
C ILE A 47 -2.62 -0.01 1.64
N LEU A 48 -2.53 0.68 2.77
CA LEU A 48 -1.28 1.07 3.39
C LEU A 48 -1.07 0.26 4.68
N GLY A 49 -0.19 -0.73 4.62
CA GLY A 49 0.26 -1.51 5.78
C GLY A 49 1.48 -0.84 6.43
N THR A 50 1.34 -0.37 7.66
CA THR A 50 2.32 0.51 8.35
C THR A 50 3.22 -0.21 9.36
N GLY A 51 3.44 -1.50 9.14
CA GLY A 51 4.22 -2.38 10.00
C GLY A 51 3.39 -2.98 11.12
N LYS A 52 3.99 -3.14 12.31
CA LYS A 52 3.36 -3.82 13.45
C LYS A 52 2.08 -3.16 13.96
N ASN A 53 2.00 -1.83 13.89
CA ASN A 53 0.87 -1.05 14.38
C ASN A 53 0.36 -0.13 13.28
N GLN A 54 -0.95 0.14 13.26
CA GLN A 54 -1.53 1.14 12.39
C GLN A 54 -0.98 2.53 12.74
N GLN A 55 -0.38 3.20 11.76
CA GLN A 55 0.10 4.57 11.86
C GLN A 55 -0.49 5.37 10.70
N PHE A 56 -1.25 6.42 11.00
CA PHE A 56 -1.82 7.26 9.95
C PHE A 56 -0.75 8.16 9.34
N PRO A 57 -0.68 8.26 8.00
CA PRO A 57 0.17 9.25 7.35
C PRO A 57 -0.39 10.66 7.59
N SER A 58 0.27 11.67 7.01
CA SER A 58 -0.23 13.05 7.08
C SER A 58 -1.65 13.16 6.51
N TRP A 59 -2.43 14.08 7.08
CA TRP A 59 -3.78 14.39 6.58
C TRP A 59 -3.75 14.83 5.11
N ASP A 60 -2.74 15.60 4.73
CA ASP A 60 -2.53 16.01 3.35
C ASP A 60 -2.42 14.81 2.40
N LEU A 61 -1.66 13.76 2.76
CA LEU A 61 -1.54 12.57 1.92
C LEU A 61 -2.87 11.83 1.77
N LEU A 62 -3.62 11.68 2.87
CA LEU A 62 -4.95 11.05 2.84
C LEU A 62 -5.91 11.83 1.95
N GLU A 63 -5.91 13.17 2.06
CA GLU A 63 -6.72 14.04 1.21
C GLU A 63 -6.30 13.95 -0.25
N GLN A 64 -5.00 13.95 -0.56
CA GLN A 64 -4.53 13.82 -1.94
C GLN A 64 -4.97 12.49 -2.55
N ALA A 65 -4.83 11.37 -1.83
CA ALA A 65 -5.31 10.06 -2.31
C ALA A 65 -6.84 10.06 -2.55
N GLN A 66 -7.61 10.66 -1.63
CA GLN A 66 -9.05 10.85 -1.79
C GLN A 66 -9.38 11.68 -3.05
N MET A 67 -8.64 12.77 -3.30
CA MET A 67 -8.81 13.62 -4.48
C MET A 67 -8.44 12.89 -5.78
N MET A 68 -7.54 11.92 -5.74
CA MET A 68 -7.20 11.05 -6.87
C MET A 68 -8.27 9.97 -7.15
N GLY A 69 -9.28 9.86 -6.29
CA GLY A 69 -10.40 8.91 -6.44
C GLY A 69 -10.19 7.57 -5.75
N THR A 70 -9.05 7.38 -5.07
CA THR A 70 -8.69 6.11 -4.43
C THR A 70 -8.15 6.37 -3.02
N PRO A 71 -9.01 6.46 -1.99
CA PRO A 71 -8.56 6.66 -0.61
C PRO A 71 -7.64 5.54 -0.13
N LEU A 72 -6.70 5.88 0.75
CA LEU A 72 -5.83 4.90 1.41
C LEU A 72 -6.56 4.21 2.55
N GLU A 73 -6.60 2.88 2.51
CA GLU A 73 -6.99 2.06 3.65
C GLU A 73 -5.77 1.76 4.52
N VAL A 74 -5.60 2.55 5.58
CA VAL A 74 -4.45 2.43 6.48
C VAL A 74 -4.70 1.37 7.53
N MET A 75 -3.76 0.45 7.74
CA MET A 75 -3.83 -0.60 8.77
C MET A 75 -2.44 -1.12 9.16
N ALA A 76 -2.38 -2.04 10.13
CA ALA A 76 -1.16 -2.81 10.40
C ALA A 76 -0.88 -3.78 9.24
N THR A 77 0.39 -4.09 8.98
CA THR A 77 0.80 -4.91 7.83
C THR A 77 0.26 -6.33 7.87
N ASP A 78 0.06 -6.90 9.04
CA ASP A 78 -0.55 -8.22 9.19
C ASP A 78 -2.01 -8.23 8.70
N ALA A 79 -2.77 -7.18 9.03
CA ALA A 79 -4.12 -6.95 8.54
C ALA A 79 -4.11 -6.64 7.04
N ALA A 80 -3.18 -5.80 6.58
CA ALA A 80 -3.03 -5.46 5.17
C ALA A 80 -2.81 -6.71 4.30
N CYS A 81 -1.93 -7.63 4.71
CA CYS A 81 -1.70 -8.88 4.00
C CYS A 81 -2.96 -9.73 3.89
N ARG A 82 -3.74 -9.84 4.97
CA ARG A 82 -5.01 -10.59 4.98
C ARG A 82 -6.05 -9.95 4.06
N THR A 83 -6.25 -8.64 4.17
CA THR A 83 -7.19 -7.88 3.34
C THR A 83 -6.79 -7.95 1.86
N PHE A 84 -5.51 -7.76 1.55
CA PHE A 84 -4.99 -7.91 0.19
C PHE A 84 -5.30 -9.29 -0.37
N THR A 85 -5.05 -10.36 0.39
CA THR A 85 -5.31 -11.74 -0.06
C THR A 85 -6.78 -11.96 -0.40
N ILE A 86 -7.70 -11.42 0.41
CA ILE A 86 -9.14 -11.52 0.17
C ILE A 86 -9.52 -10.76 -1.12
N LEU A 87 -9.13 -9.49 -1.22
CA LEU A 87 -9.47 -8.65 -2.38
C LEU A 87 -8.86 -9.16 -3.67
N ALA A 88 -7.62 -9.64 -3.61
CA ALA A 88 -6.91 -10.25 -4.73
C ALA A 88 -7.61 -11.53 -5.19
N SER A 89 -8.06 -12.38 -4.25
CA SER A 89 -8.80 -13.61 -4.58
C SER A 89 -10.17 -13.32 -5.21
N ASP A 90 -10.77 -12.19 -4.88
CA ASP A 90 -12.00 -11.68 -5.51
C ASP A 90 -11.76 -11.05 -6.90
N GLY A 91 -10.51 -11.01 -7.37
CA GLY A 91 -10.14 -10.45 -8.67
C GLY A 91 -10.19 -8.92 -8.74
N ARG A 92 -10.27 -8.24 -7.58
CA ARG A 92 -10.23 -6.78 -7.53
C ARG A 92 -8.84 -6.26 -7.85
N LYS A 93 -8.76 -5.11 -8.51
CA LYS A 93 -7.51 -4.39 -8.70
C LYS A 93 -7.08 -3.72 -7.41
N VAL A 94 -6.43 -4.48 -6.54
CA VAL A 94 -5.89 -4.01 -5.26
C VAL A 94 -4.39 -3.74 -5.38
N LEU A 95 -3.95 -2.61 -4.80
CA LEU A 95 -2.54 -2.29 -4.56
C LEU A 95 -2.29 -2.24 -3.05
N ALA A 96 -1.20 -2.83 -2.57
CA ALA A 96 -0.78 -2.75 -1.19
C ALA A 96 0.63 -2.17 -1.09
N LEU A 97 0.79 -1.13 -0.27
CA LEU A 97 2.06 -0.57 0.16
C LEU A 97 2.35 -1.17 1.55
N LEU A 98 3.34 -2.06 1.65
CA LEU A 98 3.57 -2.87 2.85
C LEU A 98 4.91 -2.52 3.47
N TYR A 99 4.87 -2.01 4.70
CA TYR A 99 6.03 -1.78 5.55
C TYR A 99 6.24 -2.97 6.50
N PRO A 100 7.48 -3.36 6.82
CA PRO A 100 7.78 -4.48 7.73
C PRO A 100 7.33 -4.23 9.19
#